data_AF-A0A1A9VKH6-F1
#
_entry.id   AF-A0A1A9VKH6-F1
#
_cell.length_a   1.000
_cell.length_b   1.000
_cell.length_c   1.000
_cell.angle_alpha   90.00
_cell.angle_beta   90.00
_cell.angle_gamma   90.00
#
_symmetry.space_group_name_H-M   'P 1'
#
loop_
_entity.id
_entity.type
_entity.pdbx_description
1 polymer ?
#
loop_
_entity_poly.entity_id
_entity_poly.type
_entity_poly.pdbx_seq_one_letter_code
_entity_poly.pdbx_strand_id
1 'polypeptide(L)'
;MSTLSVKIGAVLDGSFSSAMTGSSAQLSRLGSTIRQLDTSMKSVSKFKELKHGALTSKVSWNKLEKQVTSLAQKGKTLKAAFDEANASVAKAKEAYLQKKDETSKAKLNEAKKLAAEAKKAYSQHKKDKTFEADFDKAKKEAKEGRLAYLQKRGALHAFSEEVRKSGKNIQSLIRDQHKLGASAEKLRSQYSKLNSAIKKRDMFLGRKAYFKSQMLETAGLALTLAAPIKVAIDFESAMADVKKVVQFDEDDAIHDKKAAEFGQKLKELSRTIPLSATELAQIAASGGQLGVPQEDLIKFITTVAKMSTAFDMSAEEAGDSIAKLANVYGIKVSEMERVGNIINHLSDNSAAKAGDMVKALAIVGGTAKQFGLNVKETSSLVNAFISLGKQPAKAATAINALLSKLQTAEGQSKEFKAAFEDMGITAGEMTQMISKNGQDALLYFFETLEKVDNQERSQILLNLFGQEYQDDIALLVGSLKNYKDAINNLAEEKKFEKSMQKEFDNRAATTANNLRLLRNAIAEVGMNLGSVMLPPLKWISSL
;
A
#
# COMPACT_ATOMS: atom_id res chain seq x y z
N MET A 1 -56.26 -3.89 40.51
CA MET A 1 -55.37 -3.35 39.46
C MET A 1 -53.94 -3.93 39.48
N SER A 2 -53.39 -4.33 40.63
CA SER A 2 -52.03 -4.90 40.78
C SER A 2 -51.76 -6.22 40.01
N THR A 3 -52.77 -7.10 39.86
CA THR A 3 -52.61 -8.38 39.16
C THR A 3 -52.66 -8.30 37.64
N LEU A 4 -53.23 -7.23 37.07
CA LEU A 4 -53.29 -7.00 35.62
C LEU A 4 -51.96 -6.42 35.09
N SER A 5 -51.29 -5.55 35.85
CA SER A 5 -50.00 -4.96 35.48
C SER A 5 -48.86 -5.99 35.49
N VAL A 6 -48.87 -6.95 36.42
CA VAL A 6 -47.87 -8.03 36.50
C VAL A 6 -48.02 -9.03 35.35
N LYS A 7 -49.25 -9.37 34.94
CA LYS A 7 -49.50 -10.24 33.77
C LYS A 7 -49.14 -9.57 32.45
N ILE A 8 -49.36 -8.26 32.31
CA ILE A 8 -48.93 -7.50 31.12
C ILE A 8 -47.39 -7.41 31.07
N GLY A 9 -46.72 -7.22 32.21
CA GLY A 9 -45.25 -7.29 32.33
C GLY A 9 -44.67 -8.63 31.87
N ALA A 10 -45.17 -9.75 32.40
CA ALA A 10 -44.68 -11.09 32.03
C ALA A 10 -44.91 -11.46 30.54
N VAL A 11 -46.01 -10.99 29.94
CA VAL A 11 -46.32 -11.21 28.51
C VAL A 11 -45.49 -10.28 27.61
N LEU A 12 -45.21 -9.05 28.05
CA LEU A 12 -44.30 -8.13 27.37
C LEU A 12 -42.83 -8.58 27.49
N ASP A 13 -42.44 -9.21 28.60
CA ASP A 13 -41.15 -9.87 28.79
C ASP A 13 -40.97 -11.07 27.89
N GLY A 14 -41.94 -11.99 27.88
CA GLY A 14 -41.88 -13.19 27.05
C GLY A 14 -41.83 -12.84 25.55
N SER A 15 -42.60 -11.84 25.12
CA SER A 15 -42.60 -11.37 23.73
C SER A 15 -41.36 -10.52 23.39
N PHE A 16 -40.81 -9.74 24.33
CA PHE A 16 -39.59 -8.97 24.12
C PHE A 16 -38.34 -9.83 24.11
N SER A 17 -38.17 -10.70 25.11
CA SER A 17 -37.07 -11.66 25.19
C SER A 17 -37.07 -12.56 23.95
N SER A 18 -38.23 -13.09 23.56
CA SER A 18 -38.32 -13.88 22.32
C SER A 18 -38.01 -13.06 21.06
N ALA A 19 -38.45 -11.80 20.98
CA ALA A 19 -38.13 -10.92 19.85
C ALA A 19 -36.65 -10.50 19.82
N MET A 20 -36.04 -10.25 20.98
CA MET A 20 -34.65 -9.80 21.13
C MET A 20 -33.67 -10.96 20.96
N THR A 21 -33.94 -12.12 21.55
CA THR A 21 -33.20 -13.37 21.33
C THR A 21 -33.36 -13.84 19.88
N GLY A 22 -34.56 -13.73 19.30
CA GLY A 22 -34.80 -14.01 17.88
C GLY A 22 -34.01 -13.08 16.95
N SER A 23 -34.03 -11.78 17.22
CA SER A 23 -33.29 -10.76 16.46
C SER A 23 -31.77 -10.91 16.65
N SER A 24 -31.30 -11.21 17.88
CA SER A 24 -29.88 -11.43 18.18
C SER A 24 -29.35 -12.71 17.53
N ALA A 25 -30.13 -13.80 17.56
CA ALA A 25 -29.79 -15.04 16.87
C ALA A 25 -29.72 -14.83 15.35
N GLN A 26 -30.65 -14.05 14.77
CA GLN A 26 -30.61 -13.67 13.36
C GLN A 26 -29.39 -12.79 13.03
N LEU A 27 -29.08 -11.78 13.85
CA LEU A 27 -27.90 -10.92 13.70
C LEU A 27 -26.60 -11.71 13.83
N SER A 28 -26.52 -12.64 14.78
CA SER A 28 -25.37 -13.53 14.97
C SER A 28 -25.17 -14.44 13.75
N ARG A 29 -26.25 -15.00 13.19
CA ARG A 29 -26.21 -15.80 11.95
C ARG A 29 -25.82 -14.96 10.73
N LEU A 30 -26.34 -13.74 10.62
CA LEU A 30 -25.96 -12.77 9.57
C LEU A 30 -24.48 -12.42 9.67
N GLY A 31 -24.02 -12.08 10.89
CA GLY A 31 -22.63 -11.76 11.18
C GLY A 31 -21.68 -12.93 10.92
N SER A 32 -22.05 -14.16 11.29
CA SER A 32 -21.24 -15.35 11.01
C SER A 32 -21.18 -15.66 9.52
N THR A 33 -22.29 -15.51 8.79
CA THR A 33 -22.34 -15.64 7.32
C THR A 33 -21.42 -14.60 6.66
N ILE A 34 -21.49 -13.34 7.06
CA ILE A 34 -20.63 -12.27 6.55
C ILE A 34 -19.16 -12.55 6.84
N ARG A 35 -18.81 -13.01 8.05
CA ARG A 35 -17.43 -13.40 8.38
C ARG A 35 -16.94 -14.54 7.50
N GLN A 36 -17.77 -15.56 7.28
CA GLN A 36 -17.44 -16.67 6.39
C GLN A 36 -17.21 -16.19 4.95
N LEU A 37 -18.03 -15.25 4.46
CA LEU A 37 -17.89 -14.64 3.14
C LEU A 37 -16.60 -13.78 3.05
N ASP A 38 -16.31 -12.96 4.06
CA ASP A 38 -15.09 -12.14 4.14
C ASP A 38 -13.83 -13.02 4.11
N THR A 39 -13.77 -14.04 4.96
CA THR A 39 -12.66 -15.00 4.97
C THR A 39 -12.49 -15.66 3.61
N SER A 40 -13.60 -16.10 2.99
CA SER A 40 -13.57 -16.72 1.67
C SER A 40 -13.07 -15.75 0.57
N MET A 41 -13.50 -14.49 0.57
CA MET A 41 -13.00 -13.48 -0.37
C MET A 41 -11.53 -13.15 -0.16
N LYS A 42 -11.08 -13.01 1.09
CA LYS A 42 -9.66 -12.82 1.43
C LYS A 42 -8.82 -13.98 0.90
N SER A 43 -9.30 -15.21 1.06
CA SER A 43 -8.62 -16.38 0.52
C SER A 43 -8.53 -16.35 -1.01
N VAL A 44 -9.61 -15.94 -1.70
CA VAL A 44 -9.61 -15.81 -3.16
C VAL A 44 -8.68 -14.67 -3.63
N SER A 45 -8.68 -13.53 -2.94
CA SER A 45 -7.78 -12.41 -3.26
C SER A 45 -6.32 -12.83 -3.12
N LYS A 46 -5.96 -13.47 -2.00
CA LYS A 46 -4.60 -13.96 -1.77
C LYS A 46 -4.18 -15.01 -2.80
N PHE A 47 -5.09 -15.91 -3.18
CA PHE A 47 -4.83 -16.86 -4.26
C PHE A 47 -4.56 -16.17 -5.60
N LYS A 48 -5.36 -15.16 -5.97
CA LYS A 48 -5.16 -14.39 -7.21
C LYS A 48 -3.81 -13.68 -7.22
N GLU A 49 -3.44 -13.03 -6.11
CA GLU A 49 -2.15 -12.36 -5.92
C GLU A 49 -0.97 -13.35 -6.10
N LEU A 50 -1.00 -14.47 -5.36
CA LEU A 50 0.04 -15.50 -5.44
C LEU A 50 0.12 -16.13 -6.83
N LYS A 51 -1.03 -16.40 -7.48
CA LYS A 51 -1.11 -16.94 -8.84
C LYS A 51 -0.54 -15.96 -9.85
N HIS A 52 -0.90 -14.68 -9.77
CA HIS A 52 -0.36 -13.64 -10.63
C HIS A 52 1.16 -13.54 -10.45
N GLY A 53 1.63 -13.45 -9.20
CA GLY A 53 3.06 -13.40 -8.88
C GLY A 53 3.85 -14.59 -9.44
N ALA A 54 3.30 -15.80 -9.37
CA ALA A 54 3.91 -17.01 -9.93
C ALA A 54 3.90 -17.03 -11.47
N LEU A 55 2.85 -16.51 -12.12
CA LEU A 55 2.78 -16.42 -13.58
C LEU A 55 3.77 -15.38 -14.11
N THR A 56 3.83 -14.19 -13.50
CA THR A 56 4.74 -13.13 -13.91
C THR A 56 6.20 -13.56 -13.75
N SER A 57 6.57 -14.24 -12.66
CA SER A 57 7.92 -14.78 -12.49
C SER A 57 8.23 -15.91 -13.48
N LYS A 58 7.25 -16.75 -13.84
CA LYS A 58 7.42 -17.78 -14.88
C LYS A 58 7.72 -17.16 -16.24
N VAL A 59 7.00 -16.10 -16.62
CA VAL A 59 7.21 -15.38 -17.87
C VAL A 59 8.61 -14.75 -17.92
N SER A 60 9.03 -14.09 -16.84
CA SER A 60 10.39 -13.51 -16.73
C SER A 60 11.47 -14.59 -16.80
N TRP A 61 11.31 -15.70 -16.08
CA TRP A 61 12.24 -16.83 -16.13
C TRP A 61 12.34 -17.41 -17.56
N ASN A 62 11.21 -17.66 -18.24
CA ASN A 62 11.21 -18.15 -19.62
C ASN A 62 11.94 -17.21 -20.59
N LYS A 63 11.87 -15.88 -20.37
CA LYS A 63 12.60 -14.90 -21.19
C LYS A 63 14.12 -15.02 -20.99
N LEU A 64 14.55 -15.15 -19.74
CA LEU A 64 15.97 -15.34 -19.39
C LEU A 64 16.49 -16.69 -19.91
N GLU A 65 15.68 -17.75 -19.81
CA GLU A 65 16.02 -19.06 -20.37
C GLU A 65 16.20 -19.00 -21.90
N LYS A 66 15.29 -18.31 -22.62
CA LYS A 66 15.45 -18.07 -24.06
C LYS A 66 16.73 -17.30 -24.40
N GLN A 67 17.12 -16.32 -23.58
CA GLN A 67 18.39 -15.61 -23.76
C GLN A 67 19.58 -16.55 -23.60
N VAL A 68 19.60 -17.38 -22.54
CA VAL A 68 20.64 -18.40 -22.34
C VAL A 68 20.69 -19.39 -23.52
N THR A 69 19.54 -19.89 -24.00
CA THR A 69 19.48 -20.78 -25.17
C THR A 69 20.01 -20.10 -26.43
N SER A 70 19.65 -18.84 -26.66
CA SER A 70 20.10 -18.09 -27.85
C SER A 70 21.62 -17.85 -27.85
N LEU A 71 22.20 -17.52 -26.69
CA LEU A 71 23.64 -17.34 -26.52
C LEU A 71 24.37 -18.69 -26.68
N ALA A 72 23.84 -19.76 -26.08
CA ALA A 72 24.38 -21.10 -26.24
C ALA A 72 24.37 -21.58 -27.70
N GLN A 73 23.31 -21.27 -28.45
CA GLN A 73 23.17 -21.63 -29.85
C GLN A 73 24.12 -20.83 -30.74
N LYS A 74 24.31 -19.53 -30.48
CA LYS A 74 25.30 -18.68 -31.17
C LYS A 74 26.72 -19.25 -31.03
N GLY A 75 27.10 -19.71 -29.84
CA GLY A 75 28.40 -20.36 -29.60
C GLY A 75 28.55 -21.69 -30.34
N LYS A 76 27.50 -22.53 -30.36
CA LYS A 76 27.50 -23.80 -31.11
C LYS A 76 27.60 -23.60 -32.62
N THR A 77 26.87 -22.63 -33.19
CA THR A 77 26.92 -22.36 -34.65
C THR A 77 28.28 -21.87 -35.10
N LEU A 78 28.95 -21.02 -34.31
CA LEU A 78 30.30 -20.53 -34.62
C LEU A 78 31.34 -21.66 -34.56
N LYS A 79 31.18 -22.58 -33.61
CA LYS A 79 32.03 -23.78 -33.52
C LYS A 79 31.80 -24.73 -34.70
N ALA A 80 30.54 -25.00 -35.05
CA ALA A 80 30.21 -25.87 -36.17
C ALA A 80 30.73 -25.32 -37.52
N ALA A 81 30.57 -24.01 -37.77
CA ALA A 81 31.09 -23.34 -38.96
C ALA A 81 32.63 -23.43 -39.06
N PHE A 82 33.34 -23.34 -37.92
CA PHE A 82 34.79 -23.53 -37.88
C PHE A 82 35.21 -24.98 -38.16
N ASP A 83 34.53 -25.95 -37.53
CA ASP A 83 34.81 -27.38 -37.70
C ASP A 83 34.52 -27.83 -39.15
N GLU A 84 33.44 -27.33 -39.78
CA GLU A 84 33.07 -27.57 -41.18
C GLU A 84 34.05 -26.94 -42.18
N ALA A 85 34.52 -25.71 -41.91
CA ALA A 85 35.53 -25.06 -42.74
C ALA A 85 36.87 -25.82 -42.70
N ASN A 86 37.28 -26.36 -41.53
CA ASN A 86 38.48 -27.19 -41.42
C ASN A 86 38.34 -28.54 -42.13
N ALA A 87 37.17 -29.18 -42.03
CA ALA A 87 36.87 -30.41 -42.77
C ALA A 87 36.92 -30.19 -44.29
N SER A 88 36.45 -29.03 -44.76
CA SER A 88 36.52 -28.63 -46.17
C SER A 88 37.95 -28.41 -46.65
N VAL A 89 38.83 -27.86 -45.81
CA VAL A 89 40.28 -27.77 -46.09
C VAL A 89 40.92 -29.15 -46.21
N ALA A 90 40.58 -30.09 -45.33
CA ALA A 90 41.12 -31.45 -45.38
C ALA A 90 40.74 -32.16 -46.70
N LYS A 91 39.45 -32.10 -47.08
CA LYS A 91 38.94 -32.65 -48.35
C LYS A 91 39.59 -31.99 -49.58
N ALA A 92 39.72 -30.66 -49.58
CA ALA A 92 40.36 -29.94 -50.69
C ALA A 92 41.87 -30.25 -50.79
N LYS A 93 42.52 -30.51 -49.66
CA LYS A 93 43.94 -30.89 -49.61
C LYS A 93 44.16 -32.29 -50.18
N GLU A 94 43.30 -33.25 -49.83
CA GLU A 94 43.32 -34.59 -50.42
C GLU A 94 43.08 -34.56 -51.93
N ALA A 95 42.08 -33.79 -52.39
CA ALA A 95 41.80 -33.64 -53.82
C ALA A 95 42.97 -33.03 -54.60
N TYR A 96 43.67 -32.04 -54.02
CA TYR A 96 44.88 -31.46 -54.61
C TYR A 96 46.06 -32.45 -54.62
N LEU A 97 46.24 -33.24 -53.56
CA LEU A 97 47.31 -34.26 -53.51
C LEU A 97 47.12 -35.37 -54.55
N GLN A 98 45.87 -35.67 -54.89
CA GLN A 98 45.53 -36.65 -55.93
C GLN A 98 45.69 -36.10 -57.36
N LYS A 99 45.20 -34.89 -57.63
CA LYS A 99 45.13 -34.36 -59.00
C LYS A 99 46.28 -33.42 -59.39
N LYS A 100 46.84 -32.69 -58.42
CA LYS A 100 47.95 -31.73 -58.55
C LYS A 100 47.80 -30.69 -59.67
N ASP A 101 46.57 -30.33 -60.00
CA ASP A 101 46.23 -29.37 -61.05
C ASP A 101 45.90 -27.96 -60.48
N GLU A 102 45.92 -26.95 -61.34
CA GLU A 102 45.64 -25.55 -60.97
C GLU A 102 44.22 -25.35 -60.38
N THR A 103 43.24 -26.13 -60.83
CA THR A 103 41.86 -26.04 -60.34
C THR A 103 41.72 -26.60 -58.92
N SER A 104 42.33 -27.75 -58.63
CA SER A 104 42.35 -28.32 -57.27
C SER A 104 43.21 -27.48 -56.30
N LYS A 105 44.26 -26.82 -56.81
CA LYS A 105 45.06 -25.84 -56.05
C LYS A 105 44.27 -24.58 -55.70
N ALA A 106 43.49 -24.04 -56.64
CA ALA A 106 42.61 -22.89 -56.41
C ALA A 106 41.54 -23.19 -55.35
N LYS A 107 40.88 -24.36 -55.43
CA LYS A 107 39.89 -24.82 -54.43
C LYS A 107 40.49 -25.01 -53.04
N LEU A 108 41.74 -25.50 -52.94
CA LEU A 108 42.45 -25.60 -51.66
C LEU A 108 42.75 -24.21 -51.07
N ASN A 109 43.13 -23.24 -51.90
CA ASN A 109 43.42 -21.88 -51.43
C ASN A 109 42.14 -21.16 -50.96
N GLU A 110 41.03 -21.35 -51.66
CA GLU A 110 39.71 -20.83 -51.27
C GLU A 110 39.23 -21.45 -49.95
N ALA A 111 39.31 -22.77 -49.81
CA ALA A 111 38.96 -23.47 -48.56
C ALA A 111 39.83 -22.98 -47.38
N LYS A 112 41.14 -22.77 -47.58
CA LYS A 112 42.04 -22.23 -46.56
C LYS A 112 41.67 -20.80 -46.15
N LYS A 113 41.26 -19.95 -47.11
CA LYS A 113 40.81 -18.59 -46.84
C LYS A 113 39.54 -18.58 -45.99
N LEU A 114 38.53 -19.37 -46.36
CA LEU A 114 37.29 -19.51 -45.61
C LEU A 114 37.54 -20.09 -44.20
N ALA A 115 38.44 -21.07 -44.06
CA ALA A 115 38.83 -21.60 -42.76
C ALA A 115 39.58 -20.57 -41.90
N ALA A 116 40.40 -19.70 -42.50
CA ALA A 116 41.06 -18.61 -41.78
C ALA A 116 40.05 -17.54 -41.30
N GLU A 117 39.06 -17.21 -42.12
CA GLU A 117 37.96 -16.30 -41.77
C GLU A 117 37.08 -16.89 -40.66
N ALA A 118 36.69 -18.15 -40.76
CA ALA A 118 35.94 -18.88 -39.73
C ALA A 118 36.75 -19.01 -38.43
N LYS A 119 38.06 -19.26 -38.51
CA LYS A 119 38.98 -19.27 -37.37
C LYS A 119 39.06 -17.90 -36.70
N LYS A 120 39.12 -16.83 -37.49
CA LYS A 120 39.15 -15.45 -36.98
C LYS A 120 37.84 -15.11 -36.25
N ALA A 121 36.69 -15.43 -36.84
CA ALA A 121 35.37 -15.24 -36.23
C ALA A 121 35.19 -16.06 -34.94
N TYR A 122 35.57 -17.35 -34.95
CA TYR A 122 35.50 -18.21 -33.76
C TYR A 122 36.51 -17.79 -32.67
N SER A 123 37.72 -17.38 -33.06
CA SER A 123 38.74 -16.91 -32.10
C SER A 123 38.43 -15.54 -31.52
N GLN A 124 37.81 -14.64 -32.30
CA GLN A 124 37.26 -13.38 -31.79
C GLN A 124 36.14 -13.65 -30.79
N HIS A 125 35.21 -14.55 -31.11
CA HIS A 125 34.16 -14.97 -30.19
C HIS A 125 34.70 -15.59 -28.88
N LYS A 126 35.78 -16.38 -28.96
CA LYS A 126 36.43 -17.00 -27.79
C LYS A 126 37.27 -16.01 -26.96
N LYS A 127 37.81 -14.95 -27.59
CA LYS A 127 38.60 -13.90 -26.91
C LYS A 127 37.75 -12.72 -26.44
N ASP A 128 36.49 -12.66 -26.86
CA ASP A 128 35.54 -11.65 -26.45
C ASP A 128 35.09 -11.90 -25.00
N LYS A 129 35.86 -11.37 -24.05
CA LYS A 129 35.57 -11.45 -22.61
C LYS A 129 34.15 -10.97 -22.28
N THR A 130 33.55 -10.13 -23.14
CA THR A 130 32.18 -9.63 -22.95
C THR A 130 31.14 -10.72 -23.19
N PHE A 131 31.34 -11.61 -24.17
CA PHE A 131 30.40 -12.71 -24.43
C PHE A 131 30.36 -13.76 -23.31
N GLU A 132 31.52 -14.14 -22.79
CA GLU A 132 31.61 -15.11 -21.69
C GLU A 132 31.01 -14.52 -20.40
N ALA A 133 31.30 -13.24 -20.12
CA ALA A 133 30.68 -12.51 -19.02
C ALA A 133 29.15 -12.37 -19.20
N ASP A 134 28.67 -12.06 -20.40
CA ASP A 134 27.23 -11.93 -20.70
C ASP A 134 26.50 -13.27 -20.60
N PHE A 135 27.13 -14.36 -21.02
CA PHE A 135 26.55 -15.70 -20.92
C PHE A 135 26.48 -16.20 -19.48
N ASP A 136 27.54 -15.98 -18.69
CA ASP A 136 27.55 -16.33 -17.27
C ASP A 136 26.58 -15.46 -16.47
N LYS A 137 26.49 -14.17 -16.80
CA LYS A 137 25.47 -13.26 -16.28
C LYS A 137 24.06 -13.74 -16.61
N ALA A 138 23.77 -14.06 -17.87
CA ALA A 138 22.46 -14.56 -18.28
C ALA A 138 22.10 -15.90 -17.60
N LYS A 139 23.06 -16.81 -17.40
CA LYS A 139 22.86 -18.04 -16.63
C LYS A 139 22.54 -17.77 -15.17
N LYS A 140 23.27 -16.85 -14.54
CA LYS A 140 23.05 -16.45 -13.16
C LYS A 140 21.66 -15.85 -12.99
N GLU A 141 21.29 -14.90 -13.85
CA GLU A 141 19.97 -14.27 -13.87
C GLU A 141 18.86 -15.32 -14.11
N ALA A 142 19.05 -16.27 -15.04
CA ALA A 142 18.08 -17.35 -15.28
C ALA A 142 17.92 -18.28 -14.06
N LYS A 143 19.00 -18.60 -13.35
CA LYS A 143 18.98 -19.41 -12.12
C LYS A 143 18.24 -18.68 -11.00
N GLU A 144 18.52 -17.39 -10.80
CA GLU A 144 17.85 -16.53 -9.83
C GLU A 144 16.36 -16.37 -10.18
N GLY A 145 16.03 -16.15 -11.45
CA GLY A 145 14.65 -16.10 -11.95
C GLY A 145 13.89 -17.40 -11.72
N ARG A 146 14.53 -18.57 -11.93
CA ARG A 146 13.95 -19.88 -11.62
C ARG A 146 13.68 -20.05 -10.13
N LEU A 147 14.62 -19.64 -9.28
CA LEU A 147 14.48 -19.71 -7.82
C LEU A 147 13.30 -18.84 -7.35
N ALA A 148 13.21 -17.60 -7.86
CA ALA A 148 12.10 -16.70 -7.57
C ALA A 148 10.74 -17.26 -8.03
N TYR A 149 10.69 -17.92 -9.20
CA TYR A 149 9.49 -18.64 -9.64
C TYR A 149 9.12 -19.81 -8.72
N LEU A 150 10.09 -20.66 -8.36
CA LEU A 150 9.86 -21.82 -7.49
C LEU A 150 9.37 -21.41 -6.10
N GLN A 151 9.94 -20.34 -5.53
CA GLN A 151 9.49 -19.78 -4.26
C GLN A 151 8.03 -19.30 -4.34
N LYS A 152 7.67 -18.50 -5.36
CA LYS A 152 6.30 -18.01 -5.54
C LYS A 152 5.30 -19.12 -5.83
N ARG A 153 5.70 -20.13 -6.63
CA ARG A 153 4.91 -21.34 -6.88
C ARG A 153 4.72 -22.16 -5.60
N GLY A 154 5.77 -22.30 -4.79
CA GLY A 154 5.73 -22.96 -3.50
C GLY A 154 4.75 -22.29 -2.53
N ALA A 155 4.80 -20.95 -2.43
CA ALA A 155 3.86 -20.17 -1.64
C ALA A 155 2.40 -20.36 -2.12
N LEU A 156 2.16 -20.36 -3.44
CA LEU A 156 0.85 -20.63 -4.00
C LEU A 156 0.33 -22.03 -3.66
N HIS A 157 1.18 -23.06 -3.71
CA HIS A 157 0.82 -24.43 -3.34
C HIS A 157 0.56 -24.56 -1.84
N ALA A 158 1.45 -24.04 -1.00
CA ALA A 158 1.29 -24.06 0.45
C ALA A 158 -0.04 -23.41 0.86
N PHE A 159 -0.34 -22.24 0.28
CA PHE A 159 -1.61 -21.55 0.50
C PHE A 159 -2.82 -22.36 0.01
N SER A 160 -2.72 -22.99 -1.16
CA SER A 160 -3.79 -23.84 -1.68
C SER A 160 -4.06 -25.05 -0.78
N GLU A 161 -3.01 -25.66 -0.23
CA GLU A 161 -3.10 -26.77 0.73
C GLU A 161 -3.66 -26.33 2.08
N GLU A 162 -3.28 -25.14 2.56
CA GLU A 162 -3.84 -24.55 3.78
C GLU A 162 -5.36 -24.32 3.64
N VAL A 163 -5.79 -23.73 2.52
CA VAL A 163 -7.22 -23.56 2.22
C VAL A 163 -7.93 -24.91 2.15
N ARG A 164 -7.31 -25.93 1.54
CA ARG A 164 -7.86 -27.30 1.48
C ARG A 164 -8.01 -27.92 2.87
N LYS A 165 -7.01 -27.78 3.74
CA LYS A 165 -7.04 -28.25 5.14
C LYS A 165 -8.13 -27.58 5.97
N SER A 166 -8.51 -26.34 5.64
CA SER A 166 -9.64 -25.65 6.26
C SER A 166 -11.03 -26.17 5.83
N GLY A 167 -11.08 -27.27 5.06
CA GLY A 167 -12.32 -27.86 4.56
C GLY A 167 -12.92 -27.11 3.35
N LYS A 168 -12.19 -26.17 2.77
CA LYS A 168 -12.64 -25.33 1.65
C LYS A 168 -11.88 -25.66 0.36
N ASN A 169 -12.53 -25.56 -0.79
CA ASN A 169 -11.89 -25.72 -2.09
C ASN A 169 -11.75 -24.37 -2.79
N ILE A 170 -10.53 -23.96 -3.15
CA ILE A 170 -10.28 -22.64 -3.76
C ILE A 170 -11.03 -22.42 -5.08
N GLN A 171 -11.23 -23.49 -5.88
CA GLN A 171 -12.03 -23.43 -7.10
C GLN A 171 -13.52 -23.25 -6.80
N SER A 172 -14.01 -23.81 -5.70
CA SER A 172 -15.37 -23.51 -5.22
C SER A 172 -15.47 -22.05 -4.79
N LEU A 173 -14.53 -21.57 -3.98
CA LEU A 173 -14.55 -20.19 -3.49
C LEU A 173 -14.50 -19.16 -4.64
N ILE A 174 -13.76 -19.44 -5.71
CA ILE A 174 -13.73 -18.60 -6.92
C ILE A 174 -15.07 -18.63 -7.68
N ARG A 175 -15.69 -19.81 -7.83
CA ARG A 175 -17.03 -19.91 -8.45
C ARG A 175 -18.10 -19.21 -7.61
N ASP A 176 -18.00 -19.35 -6.30
CA ASP A 176 -18.92 -18.76 -5.34
C ASP A 176 -18.74 -17.24 -5.25
N GLN A 177 -17.54 -16.70 -5.56
CA GLN A 177 -17.27 -15.26 -5.67
C GLN A 177 -18.25 -14.57 -6.64
N HIS A 178 -18.60 -15.20 -7.76
CA HIS A 178 -19.55 -14.64 -8.74
C HIS A 178 -21.01 -14.67 -8.25
N LYS A 179 -21.35 -15.55 -7.30
CA LYS A 179 -22.68 -15.65 -6.67
C LYS A 179 -22.86 -14.73 -5.45
N LEU A 180 -21.81 -13.97 -5.09
CA LEU A 180 -21.82 -13.06 -3.94
C LEU A 180 -22.74 -11.86 -4.14
N GLY A 181 -22.95 -11.38 -5.36
CA GLY A 181 -23.91 -10.30 -5.64
C GLY A 181 -25.32 -10.69 -5.20
N ALA A 182 -25.80 -11.86 -5.63
CA ALA A 182 -27.11 -12.39 -5.26
C ALA A 182 -27.22 -12.72 -3.76
N SER A 183 -26.14 -13.23 -3.15
CA SER A 183 -26.08 -13.47 -1.71
C SER A 183 -26.10 -12.17 -0.90
N ALA A 184 -25.38 -11.14 -1.37
CA ALA A 184 -25.36 -9.80 -0.77
C ALA A 184 -26.70 -9.09 -0.92
N GLU A 185 -27.39 -9.23 -2.05
CA GLU A 185 -28.76 -8.74 -2.25
C GLU A 185 -29.76 -9.45 -1.32
N LYS A 186 -29.63 -10.78 -1.16
CA LYS A 186 -30.45 -11.53 -0.20
C LYS A 186 -30.18 -11.09 1.23
N LEU A 187 -28.92 -10.88 1.61
CA LEU A 187 -28.54 -10.32 2.91
C LEU A 187 -29.02 -8.87 3.07
N ARG A 188 -28.94 -8.02 2.05
CA ARG A 188 -29.41 -6.63 2.06
C ARG A 188 -30.92 -6.56 2.19
N SER A 189 -31.65 -7.47 1.54
CA SER A 189 -33.10 -7.65 1.68
C SER A 189 -33.47 -8.12 3.10
N GLN A 190 -32.76 -9.11 3.64
CA GLN A 190 -32.95 -9.57 5.03
C GLN A 190 -32.63 -8.46 6.04
N TYR A 191 -31.58 -7.68 5.79
CA TYR A 191 -31.23 -6.50 6.57
C TYR A 191 -32.29 -5.41 6.47
N SER A 192 -32.80 -5.10 5.27
CA SER A 192 -33.87 -4.12 5.08
C SER A 192 -35.13 -4.50 5.87
N LYS A 193 -35.51 -5.78 5.86
CA LYS A 193 -36.64 -6.29 6.64
C LYS A 193 -36.42 -6.17 8.14
N LEU A 194 -35.20 -6.49 8.61
CA LEU A 194 -34.81 -6.33 10.01
C LEU A 194 -34.79 -4.85 10.43
N ASN A 195 -34.21 -3.98 9.60
CA ASN A 195 -34.15 -2.53 9.83
C ASN A 195 -35.55 -1.89 9.87
N SER A 196 -36.47 -2.31 9.00
CA SER A 196 -37.87 -1.89 9.05
C SER A 196 -38.61 -2.37 10.30
N ALA A 197 -38.25 -3.54 10.85
CA ALA A 197 -38.77 -4.02 12.13
C ALA A 197 -38.19 -3.24 13.32
N ILE A 198 -36.92 -2.80 13.23
CA ILE A 198 -36.23 -2.01 14.26
C ILE A 198 -36.65 -0.53 14.23
N LYS A 199 -36.92 0.05 13.05
CA LYS A 199 -37.35 1.45 12.86
C LYS A 199 -38.78 1.74 13.36
N LYS A 200 -39.56 0.74 13.79
CA LYS A 200 -40.82 0.98 14.51
C LYS A 200 -40.52 1.56 15.90
N ARG A 201 -40.37 2.88 15.91
CA ARG A 201 -39.82 3.77 16.95
C ARG A 201 -40.49 3.63 18.33
N ASP A 202 -41.73 3.17 18.40
CA ASP A 202 -42.52 3.11 19.65
C ASP A 202 -42.11 1.96 20.59
N MET A 203 -41.42 0.94 20.08
CA MET A 203 -41.07 -0.22 20.89
C MET A 203 -39.77 -0.05 21.70
N PHE A 204 -38.94 0.95 21.36
CA PHE A 204 -37.60 1.14 21.95
C PHE A 204 -37.58 2.15 23.11
N LEU A 205 -38.36 3.23 23.01
CA LEU A 205 -38.43 4.27 24.05
C LEU A 205 -39.25 3.79 25.27
N GLY A 206 -40.36 3.07 25.05
CA GLY A 206 -41.15 2.47 26.13
C GLY A 206 -40.43 1.32 26.88
N ARG A 207 -39.44 0.68 26.25
CA ARG A 207 -38.66 -0.42 26.85
C ARG A 207 -37.41 0.02 27.60
N LYS A 208 -36.86 1.22 27.37
CA LYS A 208 -35.69 1.73 28.13
C LYS A 208 -35.97 1.90 29.63
N ALA A 209 -37.19 2.31 29.98
CA ALA A 209 -37.64 2.44 31.37
C ALA A 209 -37.93 1.06 32.02
N TYR A 210 -38.51 0.13 31.25
CA TYR A 210 -38.80 -1.24 31.67
C TYR A 210 -37.51 -2.06 31.90
N PHE A 211 -36.53 -1.90 31.01
CA PHE A 211 -35.26 -2.63 31.05
C PHE A 211 -34.37 -2.26 32.24
N LYS A 212 -34.42 -1.01 32.72
CA LYS A 212 -33.69 -0.54 33.91
C LYS A 212 -34.14 -1.27 35.19
N SER A 213 -35.35 -1.82 35.23
CA SER A 213 -35.93 -2.42 36.44
C SER A 213 -35.78 -3.94 36.56
N GLN A 214 -35.40 -4.67 35.49
CA GLN A 214 -35.41 -6.15 35.48
C GLN A 214 -34.08 -6.84 35.16
N MET A 215 -33.05 -6.11 34.72
CA MET A 215 -31.77 -6.74 34.34
C MET A 215 -30.94 -7.25 35.53
N LEU A 216 -31.37 -6.97 36.77
CA LEU A 216 -30.74 -7.48 37.99
C LEU A 216 -30.97 -8.98 38.24
N GLU A 217 -31.92 -9.64 37.56
CA GLU A 217 -32.37 -11.00 37.95
C GLU A 217 -31.96 -12.15 37.00
N THR A 218 -31.44 -11.93 35.80
CA THR A 218 -31.22 -13.04 34.83
C THR A 218 -29.82 -13.07 34.19
N ALA A 219 -28.90 -13.83 34.79
CA ALA A 219 -27.55 -14.09 34.26
C ALA A 219 -27.53 -14.97 32.97
N GLY A 220 -28.60 -15.73 32.69
CA GLY A 220 -28.64 -16.72 31.61
C GLY A 220 -28.75 -16.20 30.18
N LEU A 221 -29.09 -14.91 29.97
CA LEU A 221 -29.28 -14.31 28.65
C LEU A 221 -27.97 -13.77 28.01
N ALA A 222 -26.87 -13.72 28.77
CA ALA A 222 -25.63 -13.04 28.40
C ALA A 222 -24.92 -13.61 27.16
N LEU A 223 -24.92 -14.93 26.96
CA LEU A 223 -24.16 -15.58 25.87
C LEU A 223 -24.70 -15.25 24.47
N THR A 224 -26.02 -15.05 24.32
CA THR A 224 -26.64 -14.75 23.02
C THR A 224 -26.56 -13.27 22.62
N LEU A 225 -26.25 -12.38 23.56
CA LEU A 225 -26.13 -10.93 23.36
C LEU A 225 -24.66 -10.44 23.32
N ALA A 226 -23.69 -11.33 23.56
CA ALA A 226 -22.28 -10.99 23.67
C ALA A 226 -21.70 -10.25 22.45
N ALA A 227 -22.13 -10.60 21.22
CA ALA A 227 -21.63 -9.96 20.00
C ALA A 227 -22.14 -8.52 19.81
N PRO A 228 -23.46 -8.23 19.88
CA PRO A 228 -23.96 -6.85 19.92
C PRO A 228 -23.39 -6.01 21.06
N ILE A 229 -23.28 -6.57 22.26
CA ILE A 229 -22.72 -5.89 23.43
C ILE A 229 -21.25 -5.53 23.18
N LYS A 230 -20.42 -6.47 22.70
CA LYS A 230 -19.01 -6.20 22.40
C LYS A 230 -18.84 -5.04 21.41
N VAL A 231 -19.57 -5.06 20.30
CA VAL A 231 -19.45 -4.01 19.28
C VAL A 231 -19.91 -2.65 19.86
N ALA A 232 -20.91 -2.65 20.76
CA ALA A 232 -21.33 -1.43 21.46
C ALA A 232 -20.25 -0.92 22.45
N ILE A 233 -19.61 -1.83 23.20
CA ILE A 233 -18.49 -1.49 24.11
C ILE A 233 -17.32 -0.92 23.32
N ASP A 234 -16.89 -1.58 22.24
CA ASP A 234 -15.76 -1.14 21.42
C ASP A 234 -16.02 0.27 20.84
N PHE A 235 -17.26 0.54 20.41
CA PHE A 235 -17.65 1.86 19.91
C PHE A 235 -17.78 2.92 21.02
N GLU A 236 -18.35 2.58 22.18
CA GLU A 236 -18.42 3.48 23.34
C GLU A 236 -17.02 3.89 23.81
N SER A 237 -16.09 2.93 23.85
CA SER A 237 -14.69 3.18 24.20
C SER A 237 -14.04 4.16 23.21
N ALA A 238 -14.18 3.94 21.90
CA ALA A 238 -13.61 4.84 20.90
C ALA A 238 -14.26 6.24 20.95
N MET A 239 -15.56 6.33 21.24
CA MET A 239 -16.24 7.62 21.43
C MET A 239 -15.80 8.34 22.69
N ALA A 240 -15.36 7.63 23.74
CA ALA A 240 -14.76 8.26 24.92
C ALA A 240 -13.45 8.98 24.56
N ASP A 241 -12.63 8.39 23.69
CA ASP A 241 -11.43 9.05 23.17
C ASP A 241 -11.77 10.30 22.36
N VAL A 242 -12.80 10.23 21.51
CA VAL A 242 -13.31 11.41 20.75
C VAL A 242 -13.77 12.50 21.70
N LYS A 243 -14.61 12.15 22.69
CA LYS A 243 -15.15 13.07 23.68
C LYS A 243 -14.04 13.79 24.46
N LYS A 244 -12.98 13.08 24.80
CA LYS A 244 -11.83 13.62 25.53
C LYS A 244 -11.09 14.72 24.74
N VAL A 245 -11.03 14.61 23.43
CA VAL A 245 -10.14 15.42 22.57
C VAL A 245 -10.88 16.37 21.64
N VAL A 246 -12.21 16.28 21.57
CA VAL A 246 -13.07 17.16 20.78
C VAL A 246 -14.00 17.91 21.71
N GLN A 247 -13.84 19.22 21.80
CA GLN A 247 -14.77 20.07 22.56
C GLN A 247 -16.03 20.30 21.74
N PHE A 248 -17.13 19.62 22.09
CA PHE A 248 -18.42 19.78 21.41
C PHE A 248 -19.28 20.95 21.95
N ASP A 249 -19.09 21.27 23.22
CA ASP A 249 -19.74 22.38 23.94
C ASP A 249 -18.98 22.65 25.24
N GLU A 250 -19.08 23.84 25.82
CA GLU A 250 -18.51 24.16 27.13
C GLU A 250 -19.33 23.55 28.28
N ASP A 251 -20.65 23.40 28.09
CA ASP A 251 -21.51 22.74 29.07
C ASP A 251 -21.40 21.20 28.96
N ASP A 252 -21.08 20.52 30.05
CA ASP A 252 -20.87 19.07 30.09
C ASP A 252 -22.08 18.26 29.59
N ALA A 253 -23.31 18.68 29.91
CA ALA A 253 -24.51 17.95 29.49
C ALA A 253 -24.78 18.12 27.99
N ILE A 254 -24.53 19.32 27.46
CA ILE A 254 -24.65 19.59 26.02
C ILE A 254 -23.51 18.92 25.24
N HIS A 255 -22.30 18.93 25.80
CA HIS A 255 -21.14 18.25 25.26
C HIS A 255 -21.41 16.75 25.08
N ASP A 256 -21.95 16.08 26.12
CA ASP A 256 -22.29 14.65 26.07
C ASP A 256 -23.35 14.35 25.02
N LYS A 257 -24.38 15.20 24.94
CA LYS A 257 -25.45 15.07 23.94
C LYS A 257 -24.91 15.22 22.52
N LYS A 258 -24.09 16.25 22.26
CA LYS A 258 -23.50 16.49 20.93
C LYS A 258 -22.48 15.42 20.55
N ALA A 259 -21.71 14.89 21.51
CA ALA A 259 -20.83 13.75 21.28
C ALA A 259 -21.62 12.50 20.86
N ALA A 260 -22.77 12.25 21.48
CA ALA A 260 -23.66 11.15 21.08
C ALA A 260 -24.26 11.36 19.68
N GLU A 261 -24.70 12.59 19.33
CA GLU A 261 -25.16 12.95 17.99
C GLU A 261 -24.05 12.79 16.94
N PHE A 262 -22.82 13.16 17.28
CA PHE A 262 -21.65 12.94 16.45
C PHE A 262 -21.36 11.44 16.26
N GLY A 263 -21.42 10.65 17.32
CA GLY A 263 -21.31 9.19 17.23
C GLY A 263 -22.36 8.57 16.30
N GLN A 264 -23.58 9.11 16.29
CA GLN A 264 -24.59 8.70 15.31
C GLN A 264 -24.15 9.02 13.87
N LYS A 265 -23.62 10.23 13.61
CA LYS A 265 -23.08 10.58 12.28
C LYS A 265 -21.97 9.62 11.83
N LEU A 266 -21.09 9.18 12.72
CA LEU A 266 -20.03 8.21 12.40
C LEU A 266 -20.60 6.84 12.00
N LYS A 267 -21.61 6.34 12.72
CA LYS A 267 -22.33 5.11 12.34
C LYS A 267 -22.95 5.24 10.96
N GLU A 268 -23.57 6.38 10.67
CA GLU A 268 -24.18 6.63 9.36
C GLU A 268 -23.14 6.69 8.24
N LEU A 269 -22.00 7.34 8.49
CA LEU A 269 -20.89 7.43 7.55
C LEU A 269 -20.29 6.06 7.24
N SER A 270 -20.22 5.16 8.23
CA SER A 270 -19.73 3.77 8.06
C SER A 270 -20.56 2.93 7.08
N ARG A 271 -21.77 3.36 6.73
CA ARG A 271 -22.61 2.72 5.69
C ARG A 271 -22.22 3.12 4.27
N THR A 272 -21.46 4.19 4.13
CA THR A 272 -21.07 4.79 2.83
C THR A 272 -19.56 4.74 2.59
N ILE A 273 -18.78 4.70 3.66
CA ILE A 273 -17.33 4.59 3.63
C ILE A 273 -16.95 3.21 4.17
N PRO A 274 -16.03 2.47 3.50
CA PRO A 274 -15.65 1.12 3.91
C PRO A 274 -14.74 1.08 5.15
N LEU A 275 -15.08 1.85 6.19
CA LEU A 275 -14.50 1.82 7.53
C LEU A 275 -15.63 1.67 8.56
N SER A 276 -15.38 0.93 9.63
CA SER A 276 -16.34 0.76 10.72
C SER A 276 -16.53 2.05 11.51
N ALA A 277 -17.64 2.18 12.24
CA ALA A 277 -17.89 3.35 13.08
C ALA A 277 -16.77 3.56 14.13
N THR A 278 -16.19 2.49 14.66
CA THR A 278 -15.05 2.54 15.59
C THR A 278 -13.80 3.08 14.91
N GLU A 279 -13.47 2.65 13.69
CA GLU A 279 -12.32 3.18 12.93
C GLU A 279 -12.53 4.67 12.57
N LEU A 280 -13.76 5.06 12.23
CA LEU A 280 -14.09 6.47 11.99
C LEU A 280 -13.99 7.31 13.27
N ALA A 281 -14.35 6.75 14.43
CA ALA A 281 -14.16 7.40 15.73
C ALA A 281 -12.68 7.54 16.08
N GLN A 282 -11.84 6.55 15.77
CA GLN A 282 -10.38 6.67 15.93
C GLN A 282 -9.81 7.81 15.07
N ILE A 283 -10.24 7.92 13.81
CA ILE A 283 -9.86 9.08 12.96
C ILE A 283 -10.34 10.40 13.58
N ALA A 284 -11.56 10.43 14.11
CA ALA A 284 -12.11 11.62 14.77
C ALA A 284 -11.29 12.00 16.01
N ALA A 285 -10.86 11.03 16.81
CA ALA A 285 -10.03 11.24 17.98
C ALA A 285 -8.65 11.79 17.59
N SER A 286 -7.98 11.18 16.59
CA SER A 286 -6.74 11.75 16.04
C SER A 286 -6.97 13.18 15.57
N GLY A 287 -8.04 13.44 14.80
CA GLY A 287 -8.42 14.80 14.36
C GLY A 287 -8.56 15.81 15.50
N GLY A 288 -9.27 15.45 16.56
CA GLY A 288 -9.45 16.31 17.73
C GLY A 288 -8.16 16.58 18.49
N GLN A 289 -7.28 15.58 18.65
CA GLN A 289 -5.95 15.77 19.26
C GLN A 289 -5.08 16.79 18.53
N LEU A 290 -5.36 17.02 17.25
CA LEU A 290 -4.63 17.95 16.39
C LEU A 290 -5.31 19.31 16.30
N GLY A 291 -6.40 19.50 17.04
CA GLY A 291 -7.18 20.72 17.03
C GLY A 291 -7.99 20.93 15.75
N VAL A 292 -8.35 19.86 15.01
CA VAL A 292 -9.33 19.99 13.93
C VAL A 292 -10.65 20.49 14.52
N PRO A 293 -11.18 21.64 14.06
CA PRO A 293 -12.44 22.17 14.57
C PRO A 293 -13.59 21.17 14.40
N GLN A 294 -14.53 21.18 15.34
CA GLN A 294 -15.67 20.25 15.36
C GLN A 294 -16.46 20.29 14.03
N GLU A 295 -16.66 21.47 13.48
CA GLU A 295 -17.35 21.72 12.22
C GLU A 295 -16.63 21.12 10.99
N ASP A 296 -15.31 21.02 11.04
CA ASP A 296 -14.47 20.45 9.98
C ASP A 296 -14.22 18.95 10.15
N LEU A 297 -14.54 18.39 11.31
CA LEU A 297 -14.15 17.03 11.69
C LEU A 297 -14.75 15.97 10.77
N ILE A 298 -16.00 16.14 10.30
CA ILE A 298 -16.61 15.21 9.33
C ILE A 298 -15.87 15.24 7.98
N LYS A 299 -15.45 16.43 7.54
CA LYS A 299 -14.66 16.59 6.30
C LYS A 299 -13.29 15.93 6.45
N PHE A 300 -12.62 16.16 7.58
CA PHE A 300 -11.36 15.51 7.94
C PHE A 300 -11.50 13.98 7.90
N ILE A 301 -12.48 13.44 8.61
CA ILE A 301 -12.74 12.00 8.67
C ILE A 301 -12.96 11.42 7.27
N THR A 302 -13.74 12.11 6.45
CA THR A 302 -14.02 11.68 5.08
C THR A 302 -12.74 11.64 4.24
N THR A 303 -11.90 12.67 4.32
CA THR A 303 -10.61 12.73 3.61
C THR A 303 -9.65 11.62 4.06
N VAL A 304 -9.48 11.44 5.38
CA VAL A 304 -8.62 10.40 5.94
C VAL A 304 -9.13 9.01 5.55
N ALA A 305 -10.44 8.79 5.59
CA ALA A 305 -11.01 7.49 5.23
C ALA A 305 -10.85 7.15 3.75
N LYS A 306 -10.98 8.16 2.86
CA LYS A 306 -10.64 8.00 1.45
C LYS A 306 -9.17 7.63 1.29
N MET A 307 -8.28 8.32 1.99
CA MET A 307 -6.84 8.06 1.95
C MET A 307 -6.50 6.65 2.45
N SER A 308 -7.04 6.25 3.61
CA SER A 308 -6.86 4.90 4.19
C SER A 308 -7.28 3.80 3.21
N THR A 309 -8.42 3.98 2.55
CA THR A 309 -8.96 3.01 1.58
C THR A 309 -8.16 3.00 0.27
N ALA A 310 -7.82 4.18 -0.26
CA ALA A 310 -7.08 4.30 -1.52
C ALA A 310 -5.66 3.75 -1.37
N PHE A 311 -4.97 4.10 -0.27
CA PHE A 311 -3.54 3.82 -0.08
C PHE A 311 -3.26 2.55 0.71
N ASP A 312 -4.30 1.79 1.09
CA ASP A 312 -4.20 0.55 1.86
C ASP A 312 -3.49 0.75 3.21
N MET A 313 -3.88 1.81 3.93
CA MET A 313 -3.33 2.17 5.24
C MET A 313 -4.38 1.93 6.33
N SER A 314 -3.93 1.70 7.56
CA SER A 314 -4.87 1.71 8.69
C SER A 314 -5.47 3.12 8.87
N ALA A 315 -6.67 3.18 9.45
CA ALA A 315 -7.37 4.43 9.73
C ALA A 315 -6.53 5.36 10.64
N GLU A 316 -5.89 4.77 11.66
CA GLU A 316 -4.98 5.43 12.60
C GLU A 316 -3.71 5.94 11.89
N GLU A 317 -3.02 5.10 11.12
CA GLU A 317 -1.82 5.50 10.37
C GLU A 317 -2.12 6.63 9.38
N ALA A 318 -3.25 6.55 8.68
CA ALA A 318 -3.70 7.57 7.74
C ALA A 318 -4.03 8.89 8.46
N GLY A 319 -4.75 8.80 9.58
CA GLY A 319 -5.09 9.93 10.45
C GLY A 319 -3.84 10.65 10.93
N ASP A 320 -2.94 9.92 11.58
CA ASP A 320 -1.68 10.43 12.16
C ASP A 320 -0.71 11.00 11.12
N SER A 321 -0.73 10.48 9.90
CA SER A 321 0.15 11.00 8.84
C SER A 321 -0.40 12.29 8.23
N ILE A 322 -1.71 12.33 7.90
CA ILE A 322 -2.39 13.55 7.42
C ILE A 322 -2.25 14.66 8.46
N ALA A 323 -2.48 14.31 9.72
CA ALA A 323 -2.31 15.16 10.88
C ALA A 323 -0.96 15.87 10.95
N LYS A 324 0.12 15.08 10.94
CA LYS A 324 1.49 15.59 10.98
C LYS A 324 1.77 16.48 9.78
N LEU A 325 1.36 16.06 8.59
CA LEU A 325 1.54 16.85 7.36
C LEU A 325 0.78 18.17 7.40
N ALA A 326 -0.47 18.17 7.88
CA ALA A 326 -1.28 19.36 8.03
C ALA A 326 -0.63 20.36 8.97
N ASN A 327 -0.18 19.90 10.15
CA ASN A 327 0.51 20.74 11.13
C ASN A 327 1.83 21.29 10.57
N VAL A 328 2.70 20.41 10.07
CA VAL A 328 4.01 20.78 9.51
C VAL A 328 3.87 21.85 8.43
N TYR A 329 3.03 21.63 7.43
CA TYR A 329 2.90 22.55 6.30
C TYR A 329 1.88 23.68 6.51
N GLY A 330 1.14 23.69 7.63
CA GLY A 330 0.04 24.64 7.84
C GLY A 330 -1.12 24.44 6.86
N ILE A 331 -1.35 23.21 6.40
CA ILE A 331 -2.36 22.88 5.40
C ILE A 331 -3.71 22.71 6.11
N LYS A 332 -4.71 23.49 5.68
CA LYS A 332 -6.08 23.37 6.19
C LYS A 332 -6.67 22.01 5.81
N VAL A 333 -7.58 21.49 6.63
CA VAL A 333 -8.31 20.23 6.36
C VAL A 333 -8.96 20.23 4.97
N SER A 334 -9.44 21.39 4.51
CA SER A 334 -10.04 21.54 3.18
C SER A 334 -9.10 21.20 2.03
N GLU A 335 -7.80 21.37 2.23
CA GLU A 335 -6.75 21.19 1.23
C GLU A 335 -6.06 19.81 1.34
N MET A 336 -6.41 18.99 2.33
CA MET A 336 -5.77 17.68 2.50
C MET A 336 -6.11 16.69 1.38
N GLU A 337 -7.26 16.86 0.72
CA GLU A 337 -7.61 16.09 -0.48
C GLU A 337 -6.63 16.36 -1.63
N ARG A 338 -6.14 17.60 -1.76
CA ARG A 338 -5.10 17.97 -2.72
C ARG A 338 -3.78 17.25 -2.46
N VAL A 339 -3.39 17.11 -1.19
CA VAL A 339 -2.19 16.35 -0.79
C VAL A 339 -2.34 14.87 -1.16
N GLY A 340 -3.51 14.29 -0.87
CA GLY A 340 -3.84 12.92 -1.29
C GLY A 340 -3.77 12.75 -2.81
N ASN A 341 -4.28 13.71 -3.58
CA ASN A 341 -4.23 13.69 -5.03
C ASN A 341 -2.80 13.74 -5.60
N ILE A 342 -1.92 14.55 -5.01
CA ILE A 342 -0.49 14.61 -5.36
C ILE A 342 0.15 13.23 -5.17
N ILE A 343 -0.05 12.63 -3.99
CA ILE A 343 0.56 11.34 -3.64
C ILE A 343 0.01 10.22 -4.52
N ASN A 344 -1.31 10.16 -4.72
CA ASN A 344 -1.93 9.16 -5.58
C ASN A 344 -1.42 9.29 -7.02
N HIS A 345 -1.32 10.50 -7.55
CA HIS A 345 -0.86 10.72 -8.91
C HIS A 345 0.59 10.30 -9.11
N LEU A 346 1.47 10.63 -8.16
CA LEU A 346 2.85 10.16 -8.18
C LEU A 346 2.92 8.62 -8.12
N SER A 347 2.13 8.00 -7.25
CA SER A 347 2.07 6.55 -7.12
C SER A 347 1.56 5.85 -8.38
N ASP A 348 0.56 6.41 -9.05
CA ASP A 348 0.01 5.89 -10.32
C ASP A 348 1.02 5.95 -11.48
N ASN A 349 1.99 6.87 -11.39
CA ASN A 349 2.97 7.14 -12.46
C ASN A 349 4.40 6.72 -12.07
N SER A 350 4.56 5.92 -11.01
CA SER A 350 5.86 5.46 -10.54
C SER A 350 5.79 4.06 -9.93
N ALA A 351 6.92 3.56 -9.42
CA ALA A 351 6.97 2.32 -8.65
C ALA A 351 6.71 2.55 -7.14
N ALA A 352 6.58 3.80 -6.70
CA ALA A 352 6.34 4.13 -5.31
C ALA A 352 4.89 3.86 -4.92
N LYS A 353 4.68 3.24 -3.76
CA LYS A 353 3.34 3.04 -3.19
C LYS A 353 2.91 4.28 -2.41
N ALA A 354 1.69 4.75 -2.63
CA ALA A 354 1.14 5.91 -1.92
C ALA A 354 1.27 5.82 -0.39
N GLY A 355 0.94 4.67 0.21
CA GLY A 355 1.08 4.48 1.66
C GLY A 355 2.51 4.59 2.18
N ASP A 356 3.49 4.09 1.41
CA ASP A 356 4.92 4.21 1.74
C ASP A 356 5.40 5.67 1.62
N MET A 357 4.89 6.39 0.62
CA MET A 357 5.16 7.83 0.45
C MET A 357 4.60 8.65 1.61
N VAL A 358 3.35 8.41 2.02
CA VAL A 358 2.73 9.09 3.17
C VAL A 358 3.58 8.90 4.44
N LYS A 359 4.02 7.67 4.71
CA LYS A 359 4.86 7.34 5.87
C LYS A 359 6.20 8.10 5.84
N ALA A 360 6.86 8.15 4.69
CA ALA A 360 8.11 8.89 4.53
C ALA A 360 7.89 10.41 4.64
N LEU A 361 6.84 10.95 4.01
CA LEU A 361 6.48 12.36 4.05
C LEU A 361 6.22 12.85 5.48
N ALA A 362 5.54 12.06 6.30
CA ALA A 362 5.27 12.39 7.70
C ALA A 362 6.55 12.55 8.55
N ILE A 363 7.66 11.93 8.15
CA ILE A 363 8.97 12.02 8.81
C ILE A 363 9.80 13.17 8.23
N VAL A 364 9.77 13.35 6.90
CA VAL A 364 10.60 14.33 6.18
C VAL A 364 10.05 15.75 6.26
N GLY A 365 8.73 15.91 6.42
CA GLY A 365 8.06 17.19 6.20
C GLY A 365 8.66 18.37 6.96
N GLY A 366 9.07 18.17 8.22
CA GLY A 366 9.67 19.24 9.04
C GLY A 366 10.96 19.78 8.43
N THR A 367 11.92 18.89 8.17
CA THR A 367 13.20 19.24 7.53
C THR A 367 13.00 19.81 6.14
N ALA A 368 12.09 19.24 5.34
CA ALA A 368 11.82 19.72 3.99
C ALA A 368 11.22 21.11 3.97
N LYS A 369 10.27 21.41 4.85
CA LYS A 369 9.74 22.76 5.01
C LYS A 369 10.82 23.74 5.45
N GLN A 370 11.66 23.35 6.41
CA GLN A 370 12.78 24.19 6.87
C GLN A 370 13.79 24.45 5.74
N PHE A 371 14.01 23.48 4.87
CA PHE A 371 14.83 23.61 3.66
C PHE A 371 14.20 24.53 2.60
N GLY A 372 12.90 24.82 2.70
CA GLY A 372 12.15 25.65 1.76
C GLY A 372 11.35 24.88 0.71
N LEU A 373 11.23 23.55 0.85
CA LEU A 373 10.39 22.74 -0.04
C LEU A 373 8.92 22.80 0.37
N ASN A 374 8.03 22.90 -0.62
CA ASN A 374 6.60 22.71 -0.40
C ASN A 374 6.20 21.23 -0.49
N VAL A 375 4.91 20.92 -0.24
CA VAL A 375 4.43 19.53 -0.19
C VAL A 375 4.56 18.78 -1.53
N LYS A 376 4.42 19.45 -2.68
CA LYS A 376 4.59 18.83 -4.00
C LYS A 376 6.04 18.42 -4.21
N GLU A 377 6.95 19.35 -3.97
CA GLU A 377 8.39 19.18 -4.20
C GLU A 377 8.95 18.09 -3.26
N THR A 378 8.54 18.13 -1.99
CA THR A 378 8.86 17.07 -1.02
C THR A 378 8.29 15.72 -1.44
N SER A 379 7.05 15.68 -1.95
CA SER A 379 6.43 14.43 -2.44
C SER A 379 7.16 13.87 -3.65
N SER A 380 7.63 14.71 -4.57
CA SER A 380 8.44 14.28 -5.71
C SER A 380 9.79 13.71 -5.28
N LEU A 381 10.44 14.31 -4.28
CA LEU A 381 11.71 13.80 -3.73
C LEU A 381 11.51 12.45 -3.03
N VAL A 382 10.49 12.35 -2.16
CA VAL A 382 10.11 11.09 -1.51
C VAL A 382 9.76 10.02 -2.54
N ASN A 383 8.96 10.36 -3.56
CA ASN A 383 8.61 9.44 -4.64
C ASN A 383 9.85 8.87 -5.34
N ALA A 384 10.88 9.70 -5.58
CA ALA A 384 12.10 9.25 -6.23
C ALA A 384 12.82 8.16 -5.41
N PHE A 385 13.01 8.37 -4.10
CA PHE A 385 13.63 7.37 -3.22
C PHE A 385 12.79 6.09 -3.10
N ILE A 386 11.48 6.21 -2.87
CA ILE A 386 10.60 5.04 -2.69
C ILE A 386 10.49 4.25 -4.00
N SER A 387 10.44 4.92 -5.16
CA SER A 387 10.42 4.26 -6.48
C SER A 387 11.67 3.42 -6.75
N LEU A 388 12.79 3.75 -6.11
CA LEU A 388 14.04 3.01 -6.17
C LEU A 388 14.07 1.82 -5.18
N GLY A 389 12.94 1.51 -4.54
CA GLY A 389 12.76 0.38 -3.64
C GLY A 389 13.25 0.63 -2.22
N LYS A 390 13.56 1.89 -1.85
CA LYS A 390 13.93 2.22 -0.48
C LYS A 390 12.70 2.14 0.43
N GLN A 391 12.90 1.60 1.63
CA GLN A 391 11.85 1.54 2.65
C GLN A 391 11.53 2.96 3.17
N PRO A 392 10.28 3.26 3.58
CA PRO A 392 9.87 4.60 4.01
C PRO A 392 10.80 5.27 5.02
N ALA A 393 11.17 4.56 6.09
CA ALA A 393 12.04 5.10 7.12
C ALA A 393 13.46 5.40 6.61
N LYS A 394 14.04 4.51 5.80
CA LYS A 394 15.38 4.71 5.23
C LYS A 394 15.40 5.89 4.24
N ALA A 395 14.41 5.95 3.35
CA ALA A 395 14.23 7.07 2.44
C ALA A 395 14.10 8.39 3.22
N ALA A 396 13.28 8.40 4.27
CA ALA A 396 13.11 9.59 5.10
C ALA A 396 14.40 10.03 5.81
N THR A 397 15.17 9.10 6.38
CA THR A 397 16.46 9.40 7.00
C THR A 397 17.47 9.95 5.99
N ALA A 398 17.58 9.31 4.82
CA ALA A 398 18.48 9.77 3.75
C ALA A 398 18.11 11.17 3.25
N ILE A 399 16.81 11.44 3.06
CA ILE A 399 16.33 12.78 2.67
C ILE A 399 16.61 13.80 3.79
N ASN A 400 16.33 13.48 5.06
CA ASN A 400 16.63 14.39 6.16
C ASN A 400 18.12 14.71 6.28
N ALA A 401 18.98 13.70 6.11
CA ALA A 401 20.44 13.89 6.10
C ALA A 401 20.88 14.76 4.92
N LEU A 402 20.36 14.50 3.71
CA LEU A 402 20.62 15.30 2.53
C LEU A 402 20.25 16.77 2.77
N LEU A 403 18.99 17.04 3.12
CA LEU A 403 18.49 18.40 3.28
C LEU A 403 19.20 19.15 4.41
N SER A 404 19.38 18.51 5.57
CA SER A 404 20.04 19.14 6.72
C SER A 404 21.50 19.50 6.44
N LYS A 405 22.27 18.58 5.83
CA LYS A 405 23.68 18.84 5.51
C LYS A 405 23.85 19.92 4.44
N LEU A 406 23.01 19.90 3.41
CA LEU A 406 23.02 20.95 2.38
C LEU A 406 22.62 22.31 2.95
N GLN A 407 21.58 22.36 3.81
CA GLN A 407 21.13 23.60 4.44
C GLN A 407 22.15 24.21 5.40
N THR A 408 22.98 23.38 6.03
CA THR A 408 24.00 23.81 6.99
C THR A 408 25.40 23.83 6.39
N ALA A 409 25.53 23.83 5.06
CA ALA A 409 26.79 23.61 4.35
C ALA A 409 27.94 24.53 4.81
N GLU A 410 27.66 25.80 5.10
CA GLU A 410 28.67 26.75 5.60
C GLU A 410 29.25 26.38 6.97
N GLY A 411 28.49 25.67 7.81
CA GLY A 411 28.91 25.23 9.14
C GLY A 411 29.56 23.85 9.17
N GLN A 412 29.63 23.14 8.03
CA GLN A 412 30.20 21.80 7.94
C GLN A 412 31.74 21.80 7.94
N SER A 413 32.34 20.61 8.01
CA SER A 413 33.80 20.44 8.10
C SER A 413 34.55 20.94 6.86
N LYS A 414 35.89 21.06 6.96
CA LYS A 414 36.74 21.48 5.84
C LYS A 414 36.65 20.49 4.67
N GLU A 415 36.61 19.19 4.98
CA GLU A 415 36.50 18.11 4.00
C GLU A 415 35.17 18.16 3.25
N PHE A 416 34.09 18.52 3.95
CA PHE A 416 32.78 18.70 3.34
C PHE A 416 32.76 19.91 2.39
N LYS A 417 33.39 21.02 2.78
CA LYS A 417 33.50 22.22 1.93
C LYS A 417 34.38 21.96 0.70
N ALA A 418 35.49 21.23 0.87
CA ALA A 418 36.34 20.82 -0.25
C ALA A 418 35.58 19.94 -1.25
N ALA A 419 34.73 19.02 -0.79
CA ALA A 419 33.89 18.21 -1.67
C ALA A 419 32.88 19.04 -2.49
N PHE A 420 32.45 20.20 -1.98
CA PHE A 420 31.67 21.16 -2.76
C PHE A 420 32.52 21.87 -3.81
N GLU A 421 33.75 22.28 -3.43
CA GLU A 421 34.70 22.89 -4.37
C GLU A 421 35.06 21.94 -5.53
N ASP A 422 35.18 20.63 -5.26
CA ASP A 422 35.36 19.59 -6.28
C ASP A 422 34.17 19.53 -7.27
N MET A 423 32.97 19.92 -6.83
CA MET A 423 31.78 20.07 -7.68
C MET A 423 31.74 21.41 -8.42
N GLY A 424 32.72 22.29 -8.21
CA GLY A 424 32.78 23.62 -8.81
C GLY A 424 31.83 24.65 -8.19
N ILE A 425 31.39 24.43 -6.95
CA ILE A 425 30.56 25.39 -6.19
C ILE A 425 31.04 25.53 -4.75
N THR A 426 30.85 26.70 -4.16
CA THR A 426 31.15 26.90 -2.75
C THR A 426 29.96 26.53 -1.86
N ALA A 427 30.23 26.19 -0.60
CA ALA A 427 29.19 25.96 0.40
C ALA A 427 28.26 27.19 0.61
N GLY A 428 28.80 28.39 0.46
CA GLY A 428 28.03 29.64 0.54
C GLY A 428 27.09 29.82 -0.65
N GLU A 429 27.56 29.54 -1.87
CA GLU A 429 26.70 29.56 -3.06
C GLU A 429 25.54 28.56 -2.96
N MET A 430 25.79 27.35 -2.44
CA MET A 430 24.72 26.37 -2.20
C MET A 430 23.67 26.91 -1.22
N THR A 431 24.10 27.48 -0.09
CA THR A 431 23.21 28.09 0.91
C THR A 431 22.36 29.21 0.31
N GLN A 432 22.95 30.04 -0.57
CA GLN A 432 22.23 31.09 -1.30
C GLN A 432 21.21 30.53 -2.30
N MET A 433 21.57 29.48 -3.06
CA MET A 433 20.64 28.82 -3.97
C MET A 433 19.43 28.24 -3.23
N ILE A 434 19.66 27.55 -2.10
CA ILE A 434 18.60 26.98 -1.25
C ILE A 434 17.67 28.08 -0.76
N SER A 435 18.23 29.19 -0.27
CA SER A 435 17.45 30.33 0.24
C SER A 435 16.58 30.98 -0.84
N LYS A 436 16.99 30.89 -2.11
CA LYS A 436 16.23 31.41 -3.25
C LYS A 436 15.14 30.44 -3.72
N ASN A 437 15.50 29.17 -3.94
CA ASN A 437 14.59 28.10 -4.32
C ASN A 437 15.22 26.74 -4.00
N GLY A 438 14.69 26.07 -2.97
CA GLY A 438 15.20 24.77 -2.53
C GLY A 438 15.11 23.66 -3.58
N GLN A 439 14.03 23.61 -4.39
CA GLN A 439 13.91 22.58 -5.42
C GLN A 439 14.95 22.77 -6.53
N ASP A 440 15.13 24.01 -6.99
CA ASP A 440 16.12 24.32 -8.03
C ASP A 440 17.55 24.05 -7.54
N ALA A 441 17.83 24.35 -6.26
CA ALA A 441 19.11 24.04 -5.63
C ALA A 441 19.39 22.52 -5.58
N LEU A 442 18.38 21.70 -5.24
CA LEU A 442 18.51 20.24 -5.27
C LEU A 442 18.72 19.70 -6.68
N LEU A 443 17.96 20.20 -7.65
CA LEU A 443 18.15 19.82 -9.04
C LEU A 443 19.56 20.15 -9.52
N TYR A 444 20.03 21.37 -9.25
CA TYR A 444 21.39 21.78 -9.58
C TYR A 444 22.44 20.88 -8.92
N PHE A 445 22.27 20.57 -7.63
CA PHE A 445 23.15 19.67 -6.89
C PHE A 445 23.25 18.28 -7.55
N PHE A 446 22.10 17.66 -7.83
CA PHE A 446 22.07 16.33 -8.45
C PHE A 446 22.56 16.34 -9.90
N GLU A 447 22.23 17.36 -10.70
CA GLU A 447 22.71 17.50 -12.08
C GLU A 447 24.21 17.71 -12.16
N THR A 448 24.79 18.39 -11.17
CA THR A 448 26.25 18.56 -11.07
C THR A 448 26.90 17.21 -10.79
N LEU A 449 26.40 16.46 -9.80
CA LEU A 449 26.89 15.12 -9.50
C LEU A 449 26.68 14.11 -10.64
N GLU A 450 25.60 14.23 -11.43
CA GLU A 450 25.35 13.34 -12.58
C GLU A 450 26.45 13.45 -13.64
N LYS A 451 27.11 14.62 -13.75
CA LYS A 451 28.20 14.90 -14.71
C LYS A 451 29.59 14.47 -14.22
N VAL A 452 29.76 14.25 -12.93
CA VAL A 452 31.03 13.80 -12.33
C VAL A 452 31.22 12.30 -12.61
N ASP A 453 32.48 11.87 -12.81
CA ASP A 453 32.77 10.45 -13.02
C ASP A 453 32.37 9.60 -11.81
N ASN A 454 32.09 8.31 -12.02
CA ASN A 454 31.52 7.46 -10.98
C ASN A 454 32.42 7.32 -9.73
N GLN A 455 33.74 7.32 -9.89
CA GLN A 455 34.68 7.12 -8.79
C GLN A 455 34.83 8.42 -7.99
N GLU A 456 35.04 9.54 -8.66
CA GLU A 456 35.10 10.87 -8.04
C GLU A 456 33.77 11.21 -7.36
N ARG A 457 32.64 10.96 -8.02
CA ARG A 457 31.30 11.13 -7.44
C ARG A 457 31.12 10.33 -6.14
N SER A 458 31.61 9.10 -6.10
CA SER A 458 31.51 8.27 -4.89
C SER A 458 32.31 8.88 -3.74
N GLN A 459 33.50 9.42 -4.02
CA GLN A 459 34.31 10.11 -3.01
C GLN A 459 33.68 11.41 -2.53
N ILE A 460 33.12 12.22 -3.44
CA ILE A 460 32.39 13.44 -3.10
C ILE A 460 31.20 13.11 -2.20
N LEU A 461 30.39 12.11 -2.56
CA LEU A 461 29.25 11.69 -1.76
C LEU A 461 29.65 11.13 -0.40
N LEU A 462 30.77 10.41 -0.32
CA LEU A 462 31.34 9.96 0.95
C LEU A 462 31.72 11.14 1.85
N ASN A 463 32.38 12.16 1.30
CA ASN A 463 32.81 13.34 2.05
C ASN A 463 31.62 14.19 2.51
N LEU A 464 30.60 14.33 1.65
CA LEU A 464 29.40 15.10 1.98
C LEU A 464 28.52 14.37 2.99
N PHE A 465 28.22 13.10 2.76
CA PHE A 465 27.14 12.40 3.47
C PHE A 465 27.64 11.32 4.43
N GLY A 466 28.89 10.88 4.30
CA GLY A 466 29.43 9.77 5.08
C GLY A 466 28.99 8.41 4.51
N GLN A 467 29.57 7.34 5.08
CA GLN A 467 29.30 5.98 4.61
C GLN A 467 27.84 5.55 4.77
N GLU A 468 27.11 6.18 5.68
CA GLU A 468 25.75 5.80 6.05
C GLU A 468 24.68 6.21 5.03
N TYR A 469 24.91 7.27 4.24
CA TYR A 469 23.92 7.81 3.31
C TYR A 469 24.44 7.99 1.88
N GLN A 470 25.75 7.81 1.64
CA GLN A 470 26.34 8.03 0.31
C GLN A 470 25.69 7.15 -0.78
N ASP A 471 25.34 5.90 -0.47
CA ASP A 471 24.79 4.94 -1.43
C ASP A 471 23.32 5.25 -1.76
N ASP A 472 22.56 5.69 -0.75
CA ASP A 472 21.18 6.16 -0.91
C ASP A 472 21.13 7.37 -1.86
N ILE A 473 22.02 8.34 -1.66
CA ILE A 473 22.07 9.57 -2.47
C ILE A 473 22.67 9.29 -3.86
N ALA A 474 23.68 8.42 -3.95
CA ALA A 474 24.24 7.98 -5.23
C ALA A 474 23.18 7.31 -6.11
N LEU A 475 22.28 6.51 -5.51
CA LEU A 475 21.21 5.84 -6.24
C LEU A 475 20.23 6.85 -6.85
N LEU A 476 19.95 7.95 -6.14
CA LEU A 476 19.13 9.03 -6.66
C LEU A 476 19.85 9.80 -7.77
N VAL A 477 21.15 10.11 -7.62
CA VAL A 477 21.94 10.75 -8.70
C VAL A 477 21.90 9.91 -9.98
N GLY A 478 22.16 8.60 -9.87
CA GLY A 478 22.11 7.67 -11.01
C GLY A 478 20.71 7.48 -11.60
N SER A 479 19.67 7.96 -10.92
CA SER A 479 18.28 7.88 -11.34
C SER A 479 17.60 9.25 -11.33
N LEU A 480 18.36 10.33 -11.56
CA LEU A 480 17.87 11.72 -11.46
C LEU A 480 16.65 11.98 -12.35
N LYS A 481 16.59 11.29 -13.50
CA LYS A 481 15.41 11.29 -14.37
C LYS A 481 14.11 10.97 -13.61
N ASN A 482 14.10 10.00 -12.70
CA ASN A 482 12.90 9.63 -11.94
C ASN A 482 12.43 10.78 -11.03
N TYR A 483 13.35 11.57 -10.49
CA TYR A 483 13.00 12.75 -9.69
C TYR A 483 12.44 13.86 -10.57
N LYS A 484 13.06 14.14 -11.72
CA LYS A 484 12.56 15.10 -12.72
C LYS A 484 11.18 14.69 -13.24
N ASP A 485 10.98 13.43 -13.56
CA ASP A 485 9.68 12.89 -14.00
C ASP A 485 8.62 13.06 -12.89
N ALA A 486 8.97 12.82 -11.62
CA ALA A 486 8.08 13.07 -10.49
C ALA A 486 7.69 14.55 -10.33
N ILE A 487 8.61 15.48 -10.58
CA ILE A 487 8.30 16.93 -10.60
C ILE A 487 7.37 17.24 -11.78
N ASN A 488 7.70 16.75 -12.97
CA ASN A 488 6.93 17.00 -14.20
C ASN A 488 5.50 16.46 -14.13
N ASN A 489 5.31 15.29 -13.51
CA ASN A 489 3.98 14.71 -13.30
C ASN A 489 3.07 15.62 -12.44
N LEU A 490 3.63 16.50 -11.61
CA LEU A 490 2.88 17.44 -10.78
C LEU A 490 2.72 18.84 -11.37
N ALA A 491 3.24 19.09 -12.58
CA ALA A 491 3.21 20.41 -13.22
C ALA A 491 1.78 20.90 -13.53
N GLU A 492 0.88 20.01 -13.90
CA GLU A 492 -0.49 20.34 -14.31
C GLU A 492 -1.55 19.78 -13.34
N GLU A 493 -1.90 20.57 -12.33
CA GLU A 493 -2.79 20.15 -11.24
C GLU A 493 -4.17 19.63 -11.69
N LYS A 494 -4.72 20.20 -12.77
CA LYS A 494 -6.00 19.77 -13.36
C LYS A 494 -6.00 18.31 -13.82
N LYS A 495 -4.84 17.72 -14.13
CA LYS A 495 -4.76 16.31 -14.56
C LYS A 495 -5.02 15.33 -13.41
N PHE A 496 -4.85 15.77 -12.17
CA PHE A 496 -4.88 14.88 -11.02
C PHE A 496 -5.72 15.36 -9.83
N GLU A 497 -6.45 16.48 -9.94
CA GLU A 497 -7.31 17.03 -8.87
C GLU A 497 -8.39 16.08 -8.30
N LYS A 498 -8.62 14.92 -8.93
CA LYS A 498 -9.55 13.88 -8.46
C LYS A 498 -8.93 12.48 -8.45
N SER A 499 -7.60 12.37 -8.52
CA SER A 499 -6.91 11.08 -8.63
C SER A 499 -7.18 10.17 -7.43
N MET A 500 -7.07 10.70 -6.20
CA MET A 500 -7.35 9.93 -4.98
C MET A 500 -8.82 9.57 -4.89
N GLN A 501 -9.74 10.46 -5.28
CA GLN A 501 -11.17 10.15 -5.30
C GLN A 501 -11.47 9.00 -6.26
N LYS A 502 -10.87 9.02 -7.47
CA LYS A 502 -11.02 7.95 -8.44
C LYS A 502 -10.50 6.61 -7.91
N GLU A 503 -9.34 6.63 -7.24
CA GLU A 503 -8.78 5.41 -6.65
C GLU A 503 -9.64 4.91 -5.48
N PHE A 504 -10.13 5.81 -4.63
CA PHE A 504 -11.11 5.49 -3.59
C PHE A 504 -12.35 4.84 -4.19
N ASP A 505 -12.95 5.42 -5.24
CA ASP A 505 -14.16 4.88 -5.86
C ASP A 505 -13.92 3.49 -6.47
N ASN A 506 -12.79 3.29 -7.14
CA ASN A 506 -12.39 1.98 -7.68
C ASN A 506 -12.27 0.93 -6.57
N ARG A 507 -11.65 1.28 -5.45
CA ARG A 507 -11.45 0.38 -4.30
C ARG A 507 -12.77 0.15 -3.58
N ALA A 508 -13.56 1.20 -3.34
CA ALA A 508 -14.85 1.15 -2.66
C ALA A 508 -15.89 0.33 -3.43
N ALA A 509 -15.86 0.34 -4.77
CA ALA A 509 -16.74 -0.44 -5.62
C ALA A 509 -16.50 -1.95 -5.56
N THR A 510 -15.40 -2.41 -4.97
CA THR A 510 -15.09 -3.85 -4.87
C THR A 510 -16.14 -4.60 -4.03
N THR A 511 -16.38 -5.87 -4.38
CA THR A 511 -17.27 -6.75 -3.59
C THR A 511 -16.82 -6.87 -2.13
N ALA A 512 -15.51 -6.83 -1.88
CA ALA A 512 -14.95 -6.85 -0.54
C ALA A 512 -15.39 -5.65 0.30
N ASN A 513 -15.29 -4.44 -0.28
CA ASN A 513 -15.73 -3.23 0.40
C ASN A 513 -17.26 -3.14 0.50
N ASN A 514 -18.01 -3.61 -0.49
CA ASN A 514 -19.48 -3.74 -0.37
C ASN A 514 -19.90 -4.65 0.80
N LEU A 515 -19.20 -5.77 1.02
CA LEU A 515 -19.46 -6.64 2.18
C LEU A 515 -19.09 -5.94 3.50
N ARG A 516 -18.02 -5.14 3.48
CA ARG A 516 -17.61 -4.34 4.63
C ARG A 516 -18.67 -3.28 4.99
N LEU A 517 -19.23 -2.56 4.01
CA LEU A 517 -20.35 -1.64 4.22
C LEU A 517 -21.58 -2.35 4.81
N LEU A 518 -21.91 -3.54 4.32
CA LEU A 518 -22.98 -4.35 4.89
C LEU A 518 -22.70 -4.78 6.34
N ARG A 519 -21.46 -5.19 6.63
CA ARG A 519 -21.02 -5.52 7.99
C ARG A 519 -21.16 -4.31 8.91
N ASN A 520 -20.79 -3.12 8.44
CA ASN A 520 -20.92 -1.87 9.18
C ASN A 520 -22.40 -1.56 9.47
N ALA A 521 -23.28 -1.72 8.48
CA ALA A 521 -24.71 -1.52 8.65
C ALA A 521 -25.34 -2.49 9.68
N ILE A 522 -24.86 -3.74 9.75
CA ILE A 522 -25.27 -4.71 10.77
C ILE A 522 -24.64 -4.42 12.13
N ALA A 523 -23.38 -3.99 12.15
CA ALA A 523 -22.68 -3.56 13.36
C ALA A 523 -23.38 -2.36 14.00
N GLU A 524 -23.85 -1.38 13.22
CA GLU A 524 -24.67 -0.25 13.69
C GLU A 524 -25.92 -0.73 14.43
N VAL A 525 -26.65 -1.71 13.85
CA VAL A 525 -27.81 -2.32 14.52
C VAL A 525 -27.41 -2.97 15.84
N GLY A 526 -26.31 -3.72 15.84
CA GLY A 526 -25.74 -4.32 17.05
C GLY A 526 -25.38 -3.28 18.11
N MET A 527 -24.73 -2.17 17.72
CA MET A 527 -24.39 -1.06 18.60
C MET A 527 -25.63 -0.43 19.22
N ASN A 528 -26.67 -0.19 18.42
CA ASN A 528 -27.90 0.46 18.89
C ASN A 528 -28.71 -0.44 19.85
N LEU A 529 -28.65 -1.76 19.65
CA LEU A 529 -29.22 -2.73 20.59
C LEU A 529 -28.37 -2.87 21.86
N GLY A 530 -27.05 -2.99 21.69
CA GLY A 530 -26.09 -3.18 22.78
C GLY A 530 -25.97 -1.95 23.68
N SER A 531 -26.10 -0.73 23.14
CA SER A 531 -26.02 0.51 23.93
C SER A 531 -27.08 0.62 25.02
N VAL A 532 -28.21 -0.07 24.88
CA VAL A 532 -29.24 -0.14 25.94
C VAL A 532 -28.77 -0.98 27.13
N MET A 533 -27.85 -1.93 26.90
CA MET A 533 -27.30 -2.85 27.90
C MET A 533 -26.05 -2.31 28.60
N LEU A 534 -25.40 -1.27 28.06
CA LEU A 534 -24.13 -0.75 28.60
C LEU A 534 -24.26 -0.15 30.00
N PRO A 535 -25.28 0.67 30.33
CA PRO A 535 -25.35 1.29 31.67
C PRO A 535 -25.47 0.28 32.82
N PRO A 536 -26.34 -0.77 32.74
CA PRO A 536 -26.34 -1.84 33.74
C PRO A 536 -25.02 -2.60 33.84
N LEU A 537 -24.36 -2.92 32.73
CA LEU A 537 -23.06 -3.59 32.74
C LEU A 537 -21.97 -2.74 33.40
N LYS A 538 -21.95 -1.43 33.12
CA LYS A 538 -21.01 -0.48 33.73
C LYS A 538 -21.18 -0.43 35.25
N TRP A 539 -22.42 -0.42 35.74
CA TRP A 539 -22.73 -0.49 37.16
C TRP A 539 -22.22 -1.79 37.80
N ILE A 540 -22.48 -2.95 37.19
CA ILE A 540 -21.99 -4.25 37.68
C ILE A 540 -20.46 -4.31 37.69
N SER A 541 -19.79 -3.81 36.66
CA SER A 541 -18.32 -3.82 36.59
C SER A 541 -17.63 -2.81 37.51
N SER A 542 -18.40 -1.88 38.11
CA SER A 542 -17.89 -0.87 39.04
C SER A 542 -18.09 -1.23 40.52
N LEU A 543 -18.78 -2.35 40.78
CA LEU A 543 -18.81 -3.04 42.07
C LEU A 543 -17.54 -3.87 42.23
#